data_AF-A3D229-F1
#
_entry.id   AF-A3D229-F1
#
_cell.length_a   1.000
_cell.length_b   1.000
_cell.length_c   1.000
_cell.angle_alpha   90.00
_cell.angle_beta   90.00
_cell.angle_gamma   90.00
#
_symmetry.space_group_name_H-M   'P 1'
#
loop_
_entity.id
_entity.type
_entity.pdbx_description
1 polymer ?
#
loop_
_entity_poly.entity_id
_entity_poly.type
_entity_poly.pdbx_seq_one_letter_code
_entity_poly.pdbx_strand_id
1 'polypeptide(L)'
;MKLANINACEIKVATVYVITCFMCDKELHLAATTIDSNVGDAAAMAAAQGWHSYQTDDESCSIACPSCIKEVQENEAEANA
;
A
#
# COMPACT_ATOMS: atom_id res chain seq x y z
N MET A 1 13.54 22.18 -35.61
CA MET A 1 12.34 21.46 -35.15
C MET A 1 11.49 22.43 -34.34
N LYS A 2 10.30 22.83 -34.83
CA LYS A 2 9.32 23.54 -34.00
C LYS A 2 8.65 22.49 -33.13
N LEU A 3 8.84 22.56 -31.81
CA LEU A 3 8.03 21.80 -30.86
C LEU A 3 6.57 22.16 -31.15
N ALA A 4 5.79 21.20 -31.60
CA ALA A 4 4.36 21.37 -31.79
C ALA A 4 3.76 21.88 -30.48
N ASN A 5 2.84 22.84 -30.56
CA ASN A 5 2.11 23.34 -29.40
C ASN A 5 1.48 22.15 -28.67
N ILE A 6 2.10 21.73 -27.56
CA ILE A 6 1.54 20.72 -26.66
C ILE A 6 0.39 21.43 -25.96
N ASN A 7 -0.81 21.31 -26.54
CA ASN A 7 -2.04 21.59 -25.82
C ASN A 7 -2.11 20.56 -24.69
N ALA A 8 -1.76 20.97 -23.46
CA ALA A 8 -1.98 20.17 -22.27
C ALA A 8 -3.49 20.07 -22.02
N CYS A 9 -4.17 19.18 -22.75
CA CYS A 9 -5.64 19.13 -22.80
C CYS A 9 -6.29 18.32 -21.67
N GLU A 10 -5.55 17.59 -20.85
CA GLU A 10 -6.14 16.84 -19.73
C GLU A 10 -5.23 16.85 -18.50
N ILE A 11 -5.60 17.64 -17.49
CA ILE A 11 -5.03 17.53 -16.15
C ILE A 11 -5.89 16.52 -15.38
N LYS A 12 -5.28 15.42 -14.93
CA LYS A 12 -5.93 14.44 -14.04
C LYS A 12 -5.35 14.56 -12.65
N VAL A 13 -6.20 14.81 -11.67
CA VAL A 13 -5.83 14.81 -10.25
C VAL A 13 -6.02 13.39 -9.72
N ALA A 14 -4.99 12.86 -9.06
CA ALA A 14 -5.03 11.56 -8.41
C ALA A 14 -4.50 11.71 -6.99
N THR A 15 -5.08 10.95 -6.06
CA THR A 15 -4.56 10.83 -4.70
C THR A 15 -3.59 9.65 -4.66
N VAL A 16 -2.43 9.82 -4.04
CA VAL A 16 -1.43 8.76 -3.91
C VAL A 16 -1.23 8.44 -2.43
N TYR A 17 -1.42 7.17 -2.07
CA TYR A 17 -1.09 6.63 -0.77
C TYR A 17 0.24 5.90 -0.84
N VAL A 18 1.11 6.16 0.13
CA VAL A 18 2.34 5.42 0.35
C VAL A 18 2.17 4.63 1.64
N ILE A 19 2.21 3.31 1.53
CA ILE A 19 2.12 2.38 2.66
C ILE A 19 3.50 1.78 2.85
N THR A 20 4.05 1.92 4.04
CA THR A 20 5.37 1.39 4.38
C THR A 20 5.21 0.14 5.24
N CYS A 21 5.91 -0.92 4.86
CA CYS A 21 5.96 -2.16 5.64
C CYS A 21 6.68 -1.90 6.96
N PHE A 22 6.02 -2.09 8.10
CA PHE A 22 6.63 -1.84 9.41
C PHE A 22 7.80 -2.78 9.75
N MET A 23 7.96 -3.90 9.04
CA MET A 23 9.03 -4.88 9.27
C MET A 23 10.29 -4.64 8.44
N CYS A 24 10.16 -4.09 7.23
CA CYS A 24 11.28 -4.05 6.27
C CYS A 24 11.35 -2.75 5.44
N ASP A 25 10.52 -1.76 5.78
CA ASP A 25 10.43 -0.45 5.13
C ASP A 25 10.09 -0.49 3.62
N LYS A 26 9.75 -1.67 3.07
CA LYS A 26 9.26 -1.78 1.70
C LYS A 26 8.02 -0.92 1.54
N GLU A 27 7.95 -0.15 0.46
CA GLU A 27 6.81 0.71 0.16
C GLU A 27 5.86 0.08 -0.86
N LEU A 28 4.57 0.36 -0.69
CA LEU A 28 3.52 0.19 -1.69
C LEU A 28 2.93 1.54 -2.03
N HIS A 29 2.91 1.86 -3.32
CA HIS A 29 2.27 3.07 -3.82
C HIS A 29 0.92 2.72 -4.43
N LEU A 30 -0.14 3.35 -3.93
CA LEU A 30 -1.51 3.15 -4.38
C LEU A 30 -2.05 4.47 -4.92
N ALA A 31 -2.49 4.48 -6.17
CA ALA A 31 -3.18 5.62 -6.75
C ALA A 31 -4.70 5.42 -6.65
N ALA A 32 -5.39 6.38 -6.04
CA ALA A 32 -6.83 6.51 -6.10
C ALA A 32 -7.20 7.56 -7.16
N THR A 33 -8.10 7.18 -8.06
CA THR A 33 -8.66 8.05 -9.09
C THR A 33 -9.74 8.99 -8.55
N THR A 34 -10.09 8.84 -7.26
CA THR A 34 -11.12 9.61 -6.57
C THR A 34 -10.47 10.36 -5.42
N ILE A 35 -10.72 11.67 -5.32
CA ILE A 35 -10.00 12.57 -4.39
C ILE A 35 -10.36 12.31 -2.92
N ASP A 36 -11.54 11.71 -2.66
CA ASP A 36 -12.08 11.52 -1.30
C ASP A 36 -11.83 10.13 -0.69
N SER A 37 -10.88 9.36 -1.23
CA SER A 37 -10.52 8.06 -0.65
C SER A 37 -9.96 8.23 0.77
N ASN A 38 -10.39 7.36 1.70
CA ASN A 38 -9.94 7.40 3.10
C ASN A 38 -8.83 6.36 3.36
N VAL A 39 -8.20 6.42 4.55
CA VAL A 39 -7.12 5.48 4.94
C VAL A 39 -7.59 4.02 4.95
N GLY A 40 -8.87 3.77 5.27
CA GLY A 40 -9.48 2.44 5.20
C GLY A 40 -9.55 1.90 3.77
N ASP A 41 -9.83 2.76 2.78
CA ASP A 41 -9.79 2.38 1.36
C ASP A 41 -8.37 1.99 0.94
N ALA A 42 -7.35 2.73 1.41
CA ALA A 42 -5.95 2.41 1.15
C ALA A 42 -5.55 1.06 1.78
N ALA A 43 -6.02 0.76 2.99
CA ALA A 43 -5.79 -0.54 3.64
C ALA A 43 -6.46 -1.69 2.88
N ALA A 44 -7.70 -1.51 2.41
CA ALA A 44 -8.40 -2.50 1.59
C ALA A 44 -7.70 -2.73 0.24
N MET A 45 -7.23 -1.66 -0.40
CA MET A 45 -6.44 -1.73 -1.64
C MET A 45 -5.10 -2.44 -1.43
N ALA A 46 -4.44 -2.24 -0.29
CA ALA A 46 -3.23 -2.96 0.07
C ALA A 46 -3.51 -4.45 0.31
N ALA A 47 -4.59 -4.77 1.02
CA ALA A 47 -5.03 -6.14 1.26
C ALA A 47 -5.31 -6.91 -0.04
N ALA A 48 -5.92 -6.24 -1.03
CA ALA A 48 -6.12 -6.80 -2.36
C ALA A 48 -4.81 -7.15 -3.09
N GLN A 49 -3.68 -6.53 -2.71
CA GLN A 49 -2.34 -6.84 -3.22
C GLN A 49 -1.56 -7.81 -2.32
N GLY A 50 -2.23 -8.44 -1.36
CA GLY A 50 -1.66 -9.45 -0.46
C GLY A 50 -0.90 -8.86 0.73
N TRP A 51 -0.99 -7.54 0.96
CA TRP A 51 -0.47 -6.95 2.19
C TRP A 51 -1.38 -7.26 3.36
N HIS A 52 -0.83 -7.37 4.55
CA HIS A 52 -1.59 -7.75 5.74
C HIS A 52 -1.65 -6.58 6.70
N SER A 53 -2.86 -6.19 7.09
CA SER A 53 -3.09 -5.15 8.11
C SER A 53 -3.23 -5.79 9.49
N TYR A 54 -2.50 -5.26 10.45
CA TYR A 54 -2.64 -5.56 11.86
C TYR A 54 -3.52 -4.51 12.51
N GLN A 55 -4.47 -4.98 13.32
CA GLN A 55 -5.09 -4.16 14.36
C GLN A 55 -4.50 -4.63 15.68
N THR A 56 -3.73 -3.76 16.34
CA THR A 56 -3.40 -3.94 17.75
C THR A 56 -4.16 -2.90 18.57
N ASP A 57 -4.30 -3.14 19.87
CA ASP A 57 -5.04 -2.26 20.78
C ASP A 57 -4.41 -0.85 20.88
N ASP A 58 -3.11 -0.75 20.57
CA ASP A 58 -2.30 0.48 20.71
C ASP A 58 -1.86 1.10 19.36
N GLU A 59 -1.88 0.35 18.25
CA GLU A 59 -1.47 0.85 16.93
C GLU A 59 -2.60 0.75 15.90
N SER A 60 -3.01 1.92 15.43
CA SER A 60 -3.90 2.04 14.29
C SER A 60 -3.11 1.88 13.00
N CYS A 61 -3.24 0.72 12.36
CA CYS A 61 -2.83 0.44 10.97
C CYS A 61 -1.34 0.11 10.73
N SER A 62 -0.74 -0.78 11.52
CA SER A 62 0.52 -1.42 11.13
C SER A 62 0.26 -2.38 9.96
N ILE A 63 0.94 -2.18 8.82
CA ILE A 63 0.73 -2.97 7.59
C ILE A 63 2.05 -3.64 7.17
N ALA A 64 2.01 -4.94 6.87
CA ALA A 64 3.18 -5.72 6.44
C ALA A 64 3.07 -6.18 4.99
N CYS A 65 4.23 -6.27 4.33
CA CYS A 65 4.32 -6.76 2.97
C CYS A 65 4.16 -8.29 2.89
N PRO A 66 3.75 -8.83 1.73
CA PRO A 66 3.50 -10.27 1.56
C PRO A 66 4.71 -11.15 1.90
N SER A 67 5.93 -10.66 1.63
CA SER A 67 7.16 -11.40 1.88
C SER A 67 7.41 -11.60 3.37
N CYS A 68 7.30 -10.53 4.16
CA CYS A 68 7.52 -10.61 5.60
C CYS A 68 6.42 -11.41 6.30
N ILE A 69 5.17 -11.34 5.83
CA ILE A 69 4.09 -12.17 6.36
C ILE A 69 4.35 -13.64 6.13
N LYS A 70 4.80 -14.00 4.93
CA LYS A 70 5.12 -15.39 4.61
C LYS A 70 6.24 -15.91 5.51
N GLU A 71 7.29 -15.12 5.72
CA GLU A 71 8.39 -15.47 6.63
C GLU A 71 7.91 -15.67 8.07
N VAL A 72 7.05 -14.79 8.59
CA VAL A 72 6.45 -14.95 9.93
C VAL A 72 5.63 -16.24 10.01
N GLN A 73 4.79 -16.52 9.01
CA GLN A 73 3.96 -17.73 8.97
C GLN A 73 4.80 -19.02 8.90
N GLU A 74 5.89 -19.01 8.14
CA GLU A 74 6.81 -20.15 8.05
C GLU A 74 7.54 -20.37 9.39
N ASN A 75 8.03 -19.30 10.02
CA ASN A 75 8.69 -19.37 11.33
C ASN A 75 7.75 -19.86 12.44
N GLU A 76 6.49 -19.42 12.45
CA GLU A 76 5.49 -19.90 13.43
C GLU A 76 5.13 -21.37 13.21
N ALA A 77 5.10 -21.83 11.95
CA ALA A 77 4.86 -23.24 11.64
C ALA A 77 6.02 -24.13 12.09
N GLU A 78 7.27 -23.67 11.92
CA GLU A 78 8.47 -24.39 12.38
C GLU A 78 8.59 -24.38 13.91
N ALA A 79 8.23 -23.29 14.58
CA ALA A 79 8.29 -23.19 16.04
C ALA A 79 7.24 -24.05 16.77
N ASN A 80 6.15 -24.41 16.09
CA ASN A 80 5.06 -25.22 16.63
C ASN A 80 5.10 -26.70 16.18
N ALA A 81 6.14 -27.12 15.46
CA ALA A 81 6.38 -28.49 15.01
C ALA A 81 7.35 -29.24 15.94
#